data_AF-A0A2T6CX71-F1
#
_entry.id   AF-A0A2T6CX71-F1
#
_cell.length_a   1.000
_cell.length_b   1.000
_cell.length_c   1.000
_cell.angle_alpha   90.00
_cell.angle_beta   90.00
_cell.angle_gamma   90.00
#
_symmetry.space_group_name_H-M   'P 1'
#
loop_
_entity.id
_entity.type
_entity.pdbx_description
1 polymer ?
#
loop_
_entity_poly.entity_id
_entity_poly.type
_entity_poly.pdbx_seq_one_letter_code
_entity_poly.pdbx_strand_id
1 'polypeptide(L)'
;MTKPAKGATLASMLIATILRGFHSSTRPCTLAAIVATAASSPLSFPSASHAQQPYSDPRLAPLIPAGGGAKTVAPAAIPGSPRIATTPSPAPARAYAQAQPPATPPAPAAAPSPAAPATPSPAEPGVPGTAVGWERYGASVFVCGHSFHVFIDKKLRALAYEAGFQQHRHAGRLFVGGSHPIEIWNLPDSQNTARAALREGHVDILTLSPHMFLPDRGIDFYADYAWKYNPHVRVMLQLSWPTNPASAGVDWNQMALILKGYMALADAQVKAINARHKADFVSTVPVVLAVMKLREEIIAGRVPGIRAFGDLFTDKLGHAGPALENLVTFCWYAAIYKRSPEGLKALDAPATQVKAETNAALQKIAWAVISPTLPAAPAKPTAATSPTPMAAHR
;
A
#
# COMPACT_ATOMS: atom_id res chain seq x y z
N MET A 1 -28.69 45.62 -14.60
CA MET A 1 -27.32 45.87 -14.11
C MET A 1 -27.15 45.21 -12.74
N THR A 2 -26.56 44.02 -12.69
CA THR A 2 -26.06 43.38 -11.46
C THR A 2 -24.84 42.54 -11.85
N LYS A 3 -23.70 42.75 -11.18
CA LYS A 3 -22.41 42.09 -11.46
C LYS A 3 -22.44 40.62 -11.00
N PRO A 4 -21.82 39.66 -11.72
CA PRO A 4 -21.60 38.33 -11.19
C PRO A 4 -20.31 38.27 -10.34
N ALA A 5 -20.39 37.54 -9.24
CA ALA A 5 -19.28 37.27 -8.32
C ALA A 5 -18.25 36.31 -8.96
N LYS A 6 -16.97 36.64 -8.79
CA LYS A 6 -15.83 35.81 -9.20
C LYS A 6 -15.53 34.77 -8.10
N GLY A 7 -15.36 33.51 -8.48
CA GLY A 7 -14.81 32.48 -7.60
C GLY A 7 -15.30 31.06 -7.88
N ALA A 8 -15.09 30.55 -9.08
CA ALA A 8 -15.16 29.11 -9.34
C ALA A 8 -13.80 28.65 -9.84
N THR A 9 -13.16 27.77 -9.08
CA THR A 9 -11.90 27.10 -9.47
C THR A 9 -12.16 26.12 -10.61
N LEU A 10 -11.14 25.90 -11.44
CA LEU A 10 -11.18 25.05 -12.65
C LEU A 10 -11.74 23.63 -12.39
N ALA A 11 -11.59 23.12 -11.16
CA ALA A 11 -12.12 21.81 -10.73
C ALA A 11 -13.65 21.76 -10.67
N SER A 12 -14.32 22.87 -10.34
CA SER A 12 -15.80 22.94 -10.26
C SER A 12 -16.46 23.02 -11.63
N MET A 13 -15.75 23.48 -12.66
CA MET A 13 -16.27 23.52 -14.04
C MET A 13 -16.19 22.17 -14.76
N LEU A 14 -15.25 21.30 -14.38
CA LEU A 14 -15.10 19.99 -15.02
C LEU A 14 -16.18 18.99 -14.58
N ILE A 15 -16.57 19.01 -13.30
CA ILE A 15 -17.68 18.18 -12.77
C ILE A 15 -19.03 18.64 -13.35
N ALA A 16 -19.24 19.96 -13.52
CA ALA A 16 -20.47 20.49 -14.10
C ALA A 16 -20.63 20.19 -15.60
N THR A 17 -19.53 19.94 -16.33
CA THR A 17 -19.56 19.60 -17.76
C THR A 17 -19.90 18.14 -18.01
N ILE A 18 -19.48 17.23 -17.11
CA ILE A 18 -19.86 15.81 -17.17
C ILE A 18 -21.34 15.60 -16.80
N LEU A 19 -21.88 16.41 -15.87
CA LEU A 19 -23.27 16.28 -15.41
C LEU A 19 -24.33 16.93 -16.31
N ARG A 20 -23.96 17.85 -17.22
CA ARG A 20 -24.91 18.48 -18.17
C ARG A 20 -25.08 17.73 -19.49
N GLY A 21 -24.25 16.73 -19.78
CA GLY A 21 -24.30 15.96 -21.03
C GLY A 21 -25.46 14.96 -21.15
N PHE A 22 -26.29 14.78 -20.12
CA PHE A 22 -27.32 13.72 -20.09
C PHE A 22 -28.77 14.21 -19.89
N HIS A 23 -29.06 15.49 -20.11
CA HIS A 23 -30.43 16.02 -20.09
C HIS A 23 -30.83 16.65 -21.43
N SER A 24 -30.85 15.85 -22.51
CA SER A 24 -31.74 16.10 -23.66
C SER A 24 -31.76 14.92 -24.65
N SER A 25 -32.58 13.91 -24.40
CA SER A 25 -33.26 13.21 -25.50
C SER A 25 -34.44 12.41 -24.97
N THR A 26 -35.63 12.95 -25.18
CA THR A 26 -36.92 12.29 -24.97
C THR A 26 -37.33 11.55 -26.24
N ARG A 27 -37.03 10.24 -26.36
CA ARG A 27 -37.86 9.28 -27.14
C ARG A 27 -37.73 7.85 -26.59
N PRO A 28 -38.85 7.13 -26.39
CA PRO A 28 -38.82 5.72 -26.02
C PRO A 28 -38.75 4.84 -27.28
N CYS A 29 -37.86 3.84 -27.29
CA CYS A 29 -38.08 2.51 -27.90
C CYS A 29 -36.74 1.74 -28.05
N THR A 30 -36.80 0.46 -27.70
CA THR A 30 -35.89 -0.65 -28.08
C THR A 30 -34.52 -0.71 -27.39
N LEU A 31 -34.49 -1.24 -26.17
CA LEU A 31 -33.30 -1.75 -25.50
C LEU A 31 -33.24 -3.28 -25.64
N ALA A 32 -32.87 -3.78 -26.82
CA ALA A 32 -32.56 -5.19 -27.05
C ALA A 32 -31.75 -5.39 -28.35
N ALA A 33 -30.51 -4.89 -28.43
CA ALA A 33 -29.51 -5.32 -29.43
C ALA A 33 -28.14 -4.61 -29.26
N ILE A 34 -27.47 -4.67 -28.11
CA ILE A 34 -26.01 -4.42 -28.05
C ILE A 34 -25.37 -5.35 -26.99
N VAL A 35 -25.59 -6.65 -27.13
CA VAL A 35 -24.75 -7.70 -26.50
C VAL A 35 -24.76 -8.92 -27.44
N ALA A 36 -24.26 -8.78 -28.67
CA ALA A 36 -23.91 -9.92 -29.54
C ALA A 36 -23.28 -9.42 -30.87
N THR A 37 -22.05 -8.91 -30.86
CA THR A 37 -21.14 -8.93 -32.02
C THR A 37 -19.75 -8.43 -31.58
N ALA A 38 -19.03 -9.28 -30.86
CA ALA A 38 -17.58 -9.16 -30.67
C ALA A 38 -16.98 -10.56 -30.49
N ALA A 39 -17.31 -11.46 -31.40
CA ALA A 39 -16.62 -12.73 -31.56
C ALA A 39 -16.77 -13.09 -33.04
N SER A 40 -15.66 -13.02 -33.79
CA SER A 40 -15.39 -13.59 -35.12
C SER A 40 -14.71 -12.56 -36.05
N SER A 41 -13.40 -12.36 -35.90
CA SER A 41 -12.42 -12.27 -37.01
C SER A 41 -11.01 -11.97 -36.46
N PRO A 42 -9.96 -12.62 -37.00
CA PRO A 42 -8.60 -12.41 -36.55
C PRO A 42 -8.00 -11.16 -37.22
N LEU A 43 -7.51 -10.22 -36.43
CA LEU A 43 -6.69 -9.12 -36.95
C LEU A 43 -5.22 -9.55 -36.92
N SER A 44 -4.69 -9.82 -38.11
CA SER A 44 -3.25 -9.98 -38.37
C SER A 44 -2.53 -8.65 -38.16
N PHE A 45 -1.48 -8.64 -37.34
CA PHE A 45 -0.56 -7.50 -37.22
C PHE A 45 0.65 -7.71 -38.13
N PRO A 46 1.10 -6.69 -38.89
CA PRO A 46 2.38 -6.76 -39.56
C PRO A 46 3.52 -6.57 -38.56
N SER A 47 4.53 -7.41 -38.70
CA SER A 47 5.82 -7.32 -38.02
C SER A 47 6.58 -6.09 -38.50
N ALA A 48 7.10 -5.27 -37.58
CA ALA A 48 8.09 -4.25 -37.91
C ALA A 48 9.10 -4.11 -36.77
N SER A 49 10.33 -4.55 -37.05
CA SER A 49 11.53 -4.09 -36.37
C SER A 49 11.72 -2.60 -36.62
N HIS A 50 12.06 -1.81 -35.59
CA HIS A 50 13.22 -0.92 -35.59
C HIS A 50 13.31 -0.09 -34.29
N ALA A 51 14.53 -0.10 -33.75
CA ALA A 51 15.30 1.01 -33.20
C ALA A 51 14.64 2.05 -32.26
N GLN A 52 15.20 2.10 -31.05
CA GLN A 52 15.11 3.21 -30.11
C GLN A 52 15.54 4.55 -30.76
N GLN A 53 14.70 5.58 -30.60
CA GLN A 53 15.09 6.98 -30.67
C GLN A 53 14.37 7.74 -29.54
N PRO A 54 15.04 8.65 -28.81
CA PRO A 54 14.48 9.38 -27.68
C PRO A 54 13.64 10.57 -28.16
N TYR A 55 12.44 10.76 -27.58
CA TYR A 55 11.61 11.93 -27.87
C TYR A 55 11.77 12.98 -26.77
N SER A 56 12.43 14.08 -27.13
CA SER A 56 12.48 15.33 -26.38
C SER A 56 11.39 16.24 -26.94
N ASP A 57 10.31 16.49 -26.21
CA ASP A 57 9.31 17.51 -26.56
C ASP A 57 9.57 18.78 -25.73
N PRO A 58 9.89 19.93 -26.36
CA PRO A 58 10.23 21.17 -25.65
C PRO A 58 9.02 22.06 -25.26
N ARG A 59 7.78 21.55 -25.23
CA ARG A 59 6.58 22.40 -25.02
C ARG A 59 6.06 22.54 -23.59
N LEU A 60 6.91 22.38 -22.58
CA LEU A 60 6.57 22.73 -21.19
C LEU A 60 7.75 23.43 -20.50
N ALA A 61 7.95 24.72 -20.82
CA ALA A 61 8.79 25.63 -20.04
C ALA A 61 7.90 26.54 -19.18
N PRO A 62 8.18 26.72 -17.88
CA PRO A 62 7.42 27.63 -17.04
C PRO A 62 7.82 29.10 -17.25
N LEU A 63 6.81 29.96 -17.35
CA LEU A 63 6.92 31.42 -17.37
C LEU A 63 7.49 31.94 -16.03
N ILE A 64 8.66 32.57 -16.08
CA ILE A 64 9.20 33.44 -15.02
C ILE A 64 9.00 34.89 -15.48
N PRO A 65 8.37 35.78 -14.69
CA PRO A 65 8.47 37.21 -14.93
C PRO A 65 9.70 37.78 -14.20
N ALA A 66 10.57 38.42 -14.97
CA ALA A 66 11.67 39.23 -14.49
C ALA A 66 11.23 40.68 -14.27
N GLY A 67 11.79 41.31 -13.21
CA GLY A 67 12.21 42.72 -13.25
C GLY A 67 11.26 43.77 -12.67
N GLY A 68 11.64 44.32 -11.52
CA GLY A 68 11.11 45.57 -10.99
C GLY A 68 11.91 46.04 -9.79
N GLY A 69 13.04 46.71 -10.03
CA GLY A 69 13.87 47.31 -8.97
C GLY A 69 13.28 48.61 -8.46
N ALA A 70 13.43 48.88 -7.15
CA ALA A 70 13.64 50.23 -6.62
C ALA A 70 13.96 50.21 -5.11
N LYS A 71 15.08 50.86 -4.78
CA LYS A 71 15.32 51.76 -3.65
C LYS A 71 15.24 51.20 -2.22
N THR A 72 16.42 51.05 -1.64
CA THR A 72 16.74 51.17 -0.22
C THR A 72 16.19 52.47 0.38
N VAL A 73 15.34 52.34 1.40
CA VAL A 73 15.05 53.38 2.39
C VAL A 73 15.03 52.71 3.76
N ALA A 74 15.89 53.16 4.66
CA ALA A 74 15.94 52.74 6.05
C ALA A 74 14.74 53.29 6.84
N PRO A 75 14.17 52.57 7.80
CA PRO A 75 13.31 53.18 8.81
C PRO A 75 14.06 53.40 10.13
N ALA A 76 13.71 54.55 10.72
CA ALA A 76 14.22 55.13 11.95
C ALA A 76 13.81 54.35 13.21
N ALA A 77 14.58 54.56 14.27
CA ALA A 77 14.35 54.06 15.62
C ALA A 77 13.33 54.90 16.40
N ILE A 78 12.48 54.25 17.19
CA ILE A 78 11.83 54.81 18.41
C ILE A 78 11.80 53.71 19.50
N PRO A 79 11.96 54.07 20.79
CA PRO A 79 12.55 53.21 21.82
C PRO A 79 11.53 52.63 22.82
N GLY A 80 11.96 51.61 23.56
CA GLY A 80 11.34 51.23 24.83
C GLY A 80 11.17 49.73 25.03
N SER A 81 12.14 49.09 25.69
CA SER A 81 11.89 48.07 26.73
C SER A 81 13.22 47.58 27.34
N PRO A 82 13.23 47.16 28.63
CA PRO A 82 14.42 47.19 29.47
C PRO A 82 15.32 45.96 29.29
N ARG A 83 16.63 46.18 29.47
CA ARG A 83 17.67 45.16 29.62
C ARG A 83 17.45 44.34 30.89
N ILE A 84 17.54 43.01 30.76
CA ILE A 84 17.88 42.13 31.89
C ILE A 84 19.15 41.35 31.51
N ALA A 85 20.03 41.25 32.51
CA ALA A 85 21.44 40.89 32.43
C ALA A 85 21.71 39.44 32.01
N THR A 86 22.76 39.30 31.22
CA THR A 86 23.51 38.07 30.93
C THR A 86 24.15 37.51 32.20
N THR A 87 23.96 36.22 32.47
CA THR A 87 24.77 35.43 33.40
C THR A 87 25.59 34.37 32.65
N PRO A 88 26.76 33.96 33.17
CA PRO A 88 27.76 33.25 32.39
C PRO A 88 27.65 31.72 32.46
N SER A 89 28.18 31.11 31.40
CA SER A 89 28.38 29.66 31.19
C SER A 89 29.28 29.02 32.26
N PRO A 90 28.97 27.79 32.74
CA PRO A 90 29.93 26.97 33.46
C PRO A 90 30.62 25.93 32.56
N ALA A 91 31.93 25.81 32.77
CA ALA A 91 32.86 24.83 32.20
C ALA A 91 32.69 23.41 32.85
N PRO A 92 33.38 22.37 32.37
CA PRO A 92 32.88 20.99 32.30
C PRO A 92 33.09 20.16 33.57
N ALA A 93 32.16 19.24 33.84
CA ALA A 93 32.25 18.28 34.93
C ALA A 93 32.80 16.91 34.46
N ARG A 94 34.01 16.61 34.97
CA ARG A 94 34.59 15.32 35.42
C ARG A 94 34.02 13.99 34.89
N ALA A 95 34.94 13.20 34.36
CA ALA A 95 34.81 11.76 34.10
C ALA A 95 34.43 10.99 35.37
N TYR A 96 33.37 10.19 35.28
CA TYR A 96 33.02 9.18 36.26
C TYR A 96 33.77 7.88 35.98
N ALA A 97 34.43 7.37 37.01
CA ALA A 97 35.09 6.07 37.03
C ALA A 97 34.07 4.93 36.83
N GLN A 98 34.46 3.94 36.01
CA GLN A 98 33.71 2.72 35.78
C GLN A 98 33.67 1.87 37.07
N ALA A 99 32.47 1.60 37.58
CA ALA A 99 32.26 0.58 38.60
C ALA A 99 32.16 -0.80 37.92
N GLN A 100 32.94 -1.77 38.38
CA GLN A 100 32.84 -3.17 37.94
C GLN A 100 31.51 -3.79 38.43
N PRO A 101 30.83 -4.62 37.62
CA PRO A 101 29.69 -5.39 38.08
C PRO A 101 30.14 -6.54 39.03
N PRO A 102 29.32 -6.92 40.01
CA PRO A 102 29.64 -7.98 40.96
C PRO A 102 29.67 -9.36 40.29
N ALA A 103 30.56 -10.22 40.79
CA ALA A 103 30.78 -11.58 40.31
C ALA A 103 29.54 -12.49 40.46
N THR A 104 29.22 -13.23 39.40
CA THR A 104 28.19 -14.27 39.37
C THR A 104 28.58 -15.47 40.26
N PRO A 105 27.67 -15.97 41.14
CA PRO A 105 27.89 -17.21 41.87
C PRO A 105 27.80 -18.45 40.96
N PRO A 106 28.49 -19.56 41.30
CA PRO A 106 28.55 -20.76 40.46
C PRO A 106 27.21 -21.52 40.45
N ALA A 107 26.89 -22.10 39.29
CA ALA A 107 25.65 -22.85 39.06
C ALA A 107 25.63 -24.20 39.82
N PRO A 108 24.47 -24.64 40.36
CA PRO A 108 24.33 -25.95 40.96
C PRO A 108 24.27 -27.07 39.90
N ALA A 109 24.81 -28.24 40.27
CA ALA A 109 24.93 -29.43 39.43
C ALA A 109 23.56 -30.03 39.03
N ALA A 110 23.48 -30.52 37.80
CA ALA A 110 22.27 -31.03 37.16
C ALA A 110 21.81 -32.39 37.71
N ALA A 111 20.50 -32.53 37.94
CA ALA A 111 19.82 -33.81 38.09
C ALA A 111 19.34 -34.33 36.72
N PRO A 112 19.32 -35.65 36.46
CA PRO A 112 18.91 -36.20 35.17
C PRO A 112 17.38 -36.13 35.00
N SER A 113 16.93 -35.59 33.86
CA SER A 113 15.51 -35.58 33.47
C SER A 113 15.25 -36.57 32.31
N PRO A 114 14.01 -37.09 32.19
CA PRO A 114 13.66 -38.20 31.30
C PRO A 114 13.62 -37.77 29.83
N ALA A 115 13.81 -38.75 28.93
CA ALA A 115 13.89 -38.57 27.48
C ALA A 115 12.70 -37.79 26.89
N ALA A 116 13.02 -36.66 26.25
CA ALA A 116 12.10 -35.85 25.46
C ALA A 116 11.90 -36.44 24.05
N PRO A 117 10.72 -36.28 23.44
CA PRO A 117 10.46 -36.70 22.06
C PRO A 117 11.31 -35.89 21.07
N ALA A 118 11.73 -36.54 19.98
CA ALA A 118 12.66 -36.01 19.00
C ALA A 118 12.28 -34.61 18.48
N THR A 119 13.17 -33.65 18.76
CA THR A 119 13.19 -32.31 18.17
C THR A 119 13.46 -32.41 16.66
N PRO A 120 12.68 -31.75 15.78
CA PRO A 120 13.08 -31.59 14.40
C PRO A 120 14.33 -30.71 14.31
N SER A 121 15.27 -31.10 13.44
CA SER A 121 16.54 -30.41 13.19
C SER A 121 16.35 -28.90 12.91
N PRO A 122 17.26 -28.02 13.36
CA PRO A 122 17.20 -26.60 13.00
C PRO A 122 17.34 -26.47 11.48
N ALA A 123 16.34 -25.90 10.82
CA ALA A 123 16.51 -25.43 9.44
C ALA A 123 17.52 -24.29 9.44
N GLU A 124 18.46 -24.30 8.50
CA GLU A 124 19.40 -23.19 8.29
C GLU A 124 18.66 -21.85 8.21
N PRO A 125 19.21 -20.77 8.81
CA PRO A 125 18.70 -19.43 8.58
C PRO A 125 18.77 -19.12 7.09
N GLY A 126 17.61 -18.99 6.44
CA GLY A 126 17.53 -18.71 5.01
C GLY A 126 18.31 -17.45 4.65
N VAL A 127 19.11 -17.53 3.58
CA VAL A 127 19.80 -16.39 3.01
C VAL A 127 18.76 -15.35 2.58
N PRO A 128 18.86 -14.08 3.03
CA PRO A 128 17.99 -13.01 2.58
C PRO A 128 17.98 -12.92 1.05
N GLY A 129 16.79 -12.99 0.43
CA GLY A 129 16.64 -12.87 -1.03
C GLY A 129 16.49 -14.19 -1.80
N THR A 130 16.45 -15.34 -1.13
CA THR A 130 16.00 -16.60 -1.79
C THR A 130 14.49 -16.78 -1.60
N ALA A 131 13.78 -17.06 -2.69
CA ALA A 131 12.31 -17.07 -2.83
C ALA A 131 11.51 -17.94 -1.83
N VAL A 132 12.20 -18.75 -1.02
CA VAL A 132 11.60 -19.81 -0.20
C VAL A 132 11.56 -19.43 1.30
N GLY A 133 12.21 -18.33 1.69
CA GLY A 133 12.33 -17.95 3.10
C GLY A 133 11.26 -16.97 3.59
N TRP A 134 11.00 -15.90 2.85
CA TRP A 134 10.23 -14.77 3.40
C TRP A 134 8.75 -15.10 3.63
N GLU A 135 8.15 -15.99 2.83
CA GLU A 135 6.77 -16.44 3.05
C GLU A 135 6.61 -17.21 4.36
N ARG A 136 7.71 -17.78 4.90
CA ARG A 136 7.73 -18.53 6.15
C ARG A 136 8.25 -17.71 7.32
N TYR A 137 9.24 -16.85 7.09
CA TYR A 137 9.97 -16.18 8.16
C TYR A 137 9.76 -14.66 8.19
N GLY A 138 9.31 -14.04 7.09
CA GLY A 138 8.98 -12.62 7.00
C GLY A 138 9.63 -11.90 5.80
N ALA A 139 8.89 -10.95 5.22
CA ALA A 139 9.27 -10.19 4.03
C ALA A 139 10.03 -8.90 4.32
N SER A 140 10.95 -8.54 3.43
CA SER A 140 11.50 -7.18 3.30
C SER A 140 10.55 -6.34 2.44
N VAL A 141 9.77 -5.46 3.07
CA VAL A 141 8.71 -4.69 2.40
C VAL A 141 9.15 -3.25 2.20
N PHE A 142 9.06 -2.76 0.95
CA PHE A 142 9.22 -1.35 0.63
C PHE A 142 7.84 -0.72 0.40
N VAL A 143 7.51 0.32 1.17
CA VAL A 143 6.20 0.98 1.12
C VAL A 143 6.26 2.27 0.29
N CYS A 144 5.62 2.29 -0.87
CA CYS A 144 5.67 3.43 -1.78
C CYS A 144 4.26 3.94 -2.14
N GLY A 145 3.99 5.24 -1.92
CA GLY A 145 2.70 5.82 -2.30
C GLY A 145 2.36 7.13 -1.62
N HIS A 146 1.06 7.31 -1.37
CA HIS A 146 0.46 8.54 -0.85
C HIS A 146 -0.22 8.32 0.51
N SER A 147 -0.95 9.32 0.98
CA SER A 147 -1.45 9.42 2.36
C SER A 147 -2.52 8.41 2.73
N PHE A 148 -3.13 7.73 1.75
CA PHE A 148 -4.13 6.68 2.00
C PHE A 148 -3.46 5.29 2.13
N HIS A 149 -2.13 5.22 2.03
CA HIS A 149 -1.39 3.97 1.97
C HIS A 149 -0.21 3.89 2.95
N VAL A 150 0.66 4.91 3.01
CA VAL A 150 1.98 4.80 3.67
C VAL A 150 1.95 4.56 5.19
N PHE A 151 0.79 4.69 5.84
CA PHE A 151 0.62 4.44 7.27
C PHE A 151 0.73 2.95 7.65
N ILE A 152 0.66 2.01 6.69
CA ILE A 152 0.69 0.57 6.97
C ILE A 152 2.02 0.10 7.52
N ASP A 153 3.11 0.80 7.22
CA ASP A 153 4.49 0.35 7.40
C ASP A 153 4.78 -0.21 8.80
N LYS A 154 4.73 0.62 9.84
CA LYS A 154 5.01 0.20 11.23
C LYS A 154 3.99 -0.83 11.74
N LYS A 155 2.73 -0.69 11.36
CA LYS A 155 1.63 -1.56 11.82
C LYS A 155 1.76 -2.97 11.23
N LEU A 156 2.15 -3.07 9.97
CA LEU A 156 2.35 -4.32 9.27
C LEU A 156 3.47 -5.13 9.92
N ARG A 157 4.58 -4.48 10.30
CA ARG A 157 5.66 -5.15 11.06
C ARG A 157 5.18 -5.71 12.38
N ALA A 158 4.37 -4.95 13.13
CA ALA A 158 3.84 -5.39 14.42
C ALA A 158 2.97 -6.66 14.26
N LEU A 159 2.07 -6.67 13.27
CA LEU A 159 1.26 -7.85 12.94
C LEU A 159 2.11 -9.04 12.48
N ALA A 160 3.10 -8.79 11.62
CA ALA A 160 4.00 -9.83 11.14
C ALA A 160 4.75 -10.50 12.30
N TYR A 161 5.25 -9.72 13.25
CA TYR A 161 5.99 -10.22 14.40
C TYR A 161 5.13 -11.02 15.34
N GLU A 162 3.92 -10.55 15.66
CA GLU A 162 2.98 -11.32 16.46
C GLU A 162 2.63 -12.66 15.81
N ALA A 163 2.48 -12.68 14.49
CA ALA A 163 2.19 -13.88 13.71
C ALA A 163 3.40 -14.82 13.50
N GLY A 164 4.56 -14.51 14.07
CA GLY A 164 5.76 -15.35 13.98
C GLY A 164 6.69 -15.07 12.80
N PHE A 165 6.39 -14.07 11.97
CA PHE A 165 7.25 -13.63 10.86
C PHE A 165 8.37 -12.69 11.35
N GLN A 166 9.24 -13.20 12.21
CA GLN A 166 10.29 -12.43 12.92
C GLN A 166 11.33 -11.80 11.98
N GLN A 167 11.47 -12.30 10.75
CA GLN A 167 12.35 -11.73 9.73
C GLN A 167 11.66 -10.67 8.86
N HIS A 168 10.43 -10.25 9.18
CA HIS A 168 9.83 -9.10 8.49
C HIS A 168 10.71 -7.86 8.69
N ARG A 169 11.08 -7.21 7.59
CA ARG A 169 11.93 -6.02 7.59
C ARG A 169 11.26 -4.88 6.85
N HIS A 170 11.51 -3.69 7.38
CA HIS A 170 11.25 -2.44 6.68
C HIS A 170 12.39 -2.21 5.68
N ALA A 171 12.11 -2.38 4.38
CA ALA A 171 13.10 -2.12 3.33
C ALA A 171 13.15 -0.62 2.94
N GLY A 172 12.13 0.15 3.34
CA GLY A 172 12.08 1.59 3.12
C GLY A 172 10.66 2.10 2.96
N ARG A 173 10.52 3.42 2.97
CA ARG A 173 9.27 4.13 2.70
C ARG A 173 9.53 5.31 1.80
N LEU A 174 8.72 5.47 0.76
CA LEU A 174 8.68 6.68 -0.06
C LEU A 174 7.27 7.24 -0.11
N PHE A 175 7.10 8.45 0.41
CA PHE A 175 5.82 9.14 0.51
C PHE A 175 5.82 10.41 -0.34
N VAL A 176 4.82 10.52 -1.22
CA VAL A 176 4.48 11.77 -1.92
C VAL A 176 2.97 11.96 -1.81
N GLY A 177 2.54 13.08 -1.18
CA GLY A 177 1.13 13.36 -0.94
C GLY A 177 0.33 13.48 -2.23
N GLY A 178 -0.85 12.85 -2.29
CA GLY A 178 -1.75 12.89 -3.45
C GLY A 178 -1.21 12.26 -4.74
N SER A 179 -0.06 11.57 -4.67
CA SER A 179 0.64 11.10 -5.85
C SER A 179 0.08 9.82 -6.47
N HIS A 180 0.39 9.66 -7.75
CA HIS A 180 0.28 8.44 -8.51
C HIS A 180 1.67 7.78 -8.63
N PRO A 181 1.76 6.44 -8.79
CA PRO A 181 3.00 5.75 -9.11
C PRO A 181 3.89 6.44 -10.15
N ILE A 182 3.33 6.97 -11.26
CA ILE A 182 4.15 7.65 -12.28
C ILE A 182 4.82 8.93 -11.76
N GLU A 183 4.16 9.68 -10.87
CA GLU A 183 4.72 10.91 -10.31
C GLU A 183 5.89 10.58 -9.38
N ILE A 184 5.78 9.50 -8.60
CA ILE A 184 6.87 9.02 -7.76
C ILE A 184 8.01 8.47 -8.64
N TRP A 185 7.69 7.73 -9.71
CA TRP A 185 8.69 7.21 -10.65
C TRP A 185 9.57 8.33 -11.23
N ASN A 186 8.93 9.44 -11.63
CA ASN A 186 9.59 10.59 -12.26
C ASN A 186 10.42 11.45 -11.29
N LEU A 187 10.42 11.16 -9.99
CA LEU A 187 11.32 11.82 -9.06
C LEU A 187 12.78 11.59 -9.48
N PRO A 188 13.68 12.57 -9.29
CA PRO A 188 15.11 12.39 -9.50
C PRO A 188 15.64 11.17 -8.73
N ASP A 189 16.69 10.52 -9.26
CA ASP A 189 17.28 9.33 -8.63
C ASP A 189 17.68 9.56 -7.16
N SER A 190 18.16 10.76 -6.83
CA SER A 190 18.52 11.15 -5.46
C SER A 190 17.33 11.25 -4.50
N GLN A 191 16.10 11.31 -5.02
CA GLN A 191 14.86 11.40 -4.24
C GLN A 191 14.02 10.11 -4.33
N ASN A 192 14.31 9.24 -5.29
CA ASN A 192 13.58 8.00 -5.49
C ASN A 192 14.27 6.82 -4.77
N THR A 193 14.09 6.78 -3.46
CA THR A 193 14.64 5.70 -2.61
C THR A 193 14.05 4.32 -2.95
N ALA A 194 12.87 4.26 -3.56
CA ALA A 194 12.29 3.01 -4.03
C ALA A 194 13.13 2.39 -5.16
N ARG A 195 13.51 3.18 -6.18
CA ARG A 195 14.41 2.70 -7.25
C ARG A 195 15.77 2.29 -6.70
N ALA A 196 16.32 3.03 -5.75
CA ALA A 196 17.57 2.66 -5.09
C ALA A 196 17.47 1.28 -4.40
N ALA A 197 16.46 1.08 -3.55
CA ALA A 197 16.26 -0.18 -2.82
C ALA A 197 15.96 -1.37 -3.75
N LEU A 198 15.16 -1.17 -4.80
CA LEU A 198 14.86 -2.22 -5.78
C LEU A 198 16.13 -2.67 -6.53
N ARG A 199 17.03 -1.74 -6.86
CA ARG A 199 18.28 -2.04 -7.56
C ARG A 199 19.23 -2.91 -6.72
N GLU A 200 19.14 -2.84 -5.39
CA GLU A 200 19.91 -3.70 -4.49
C GLU A 200 19.40 -5.15 -4.47
N GLY A 201 18.18 -5.41 -4.95
CA GLY A 201 17.64 -6.77 -5.11
C GLY A 201 17.14 -7.43 -3.81
N HIS A 202 17.14 -6.71 -2.69
CA HIS A 202 16.74 -7.25 -1.37
C HIS A 202 15.29 -6.95 -0.97
N VAL A 203 14.51 -6.33 -1.86
CA VAL A 203 13.08 -6.08 -1.65
C VAL A 203 12.30 -7.32 -2.08
N ASP A 204 11.62 -7.95 -1.13
CA ASP A 204 10.72 -9.08 -1.41
C ASP A 204 9.36 -8.59 -1.90
N ILE A 205 8.88 -7.46 -1.35
CA ILE A 205 7.57 -6.89 -1.68
C ILE A 205 7.69 -5.39 -1.86
N LEU A 206 7.28 -4.90 -3.02
CA LEU A 206 7.02 -3.51 -3.29
C LEU A 206 5.53 -3.24 -3.21
N THR A 207 5.11 -2.34 -2.34
CA THR A 207 3.73 -1.86 -2.33
C THR A 207 3.63 -0.57 -3.14
N LEU A 208 2.59 -0.47 -3.95
CA LEU A 208 2.19 0.74 -4.66
C LEU A 208 0.72 1.02 -4.36
N SER A 209 0.31 2.28 -4.49
CA SER A 209 -1.09 2.67 -4.40
C SER A 209 -1.40 3.59 -5.58
N PRO A 210 -1.98 3.08 -6.68
CA PRO A 210 -2.58 3.96 -7.66
C PRO A 210 -3.65 4.79 -6.96
N HIS A 211 -3.63 6.09 -7.23
CA HIS A 211 -4.71 6.97 -6.79
C HIS A 211 -5.92 6.77 -7.74
N MET A 212 -6.64 7.84 -8.11
CA MET A 212 -7.92 7.72 -8.83
C MET A 212 -7.81 7.29 -10.32
N PHE A 213 -6.63 7.36 -10.93
CA PHE A 213 -6.47 7.13 -12.37
C PHE A 213 -5.73 5.83 -12.67
N LEU A 214 -6.36 5.01 -13.54
CA LEU A 214 -5.77 3.82 -14.14
C LEU A 214 -6.11 3.80 -15.65
N PRO A 215 -5.24 3.21 -16.50
CA PRO A 215 -3.95 2.62 -16.15
C PRO A 215 -2.91 3.69 -15.79
N ASP A 216 -1.90 3.31 -14.99
CA ASP A 216 -0.80 4.19 -14.58
C ASP A 216 0.55 3.58 -14.99
N ARG A 217 1.26 4.24 -15.92
CA ARG A 217 2.56 3.76 -16.44
C ARG A 217 3.65 3.60 -15.38
N GLY A 218 3.56 4.30 -14.25
CA GLY A 218 4.50 4.12 -13.15
C GLY A 218 4.44 2.70 -12.58
N ILE A 219 3.27 2.05 -12.61
CA ILE A 219 3.13 0.65 -12.20
C ILE A 219 3.97 -0.25 -13.11
N ASP A 220 3.87 -0.08 -14.43
CA ASP A 220 4.67 -0.83 -15.40
C ASP A 220 6.17 -0.63 -15.16
N PHE A 221 6.58 0.63 -14.98
CA PHE A 221 8.00 0.96 -14.79
C PHE A 221 8.56 0.38 -13.50
N TYR A 222 7.85 0.51 -12.37
CA TYR A 222 8.28 -0.10 -11.13
C TYR A 222 8.29 -1.62 -11.20
N ALA A 223 7.30 -2.24 -11.84
CA ALA A 223 7.25 -3.69 -11.99
C ALA A 223 8.40 -4.24 -12.85
N ASP A 224 8.64 -3.63 -14.02
CA ASP A 224 9.74 -4.01 -14.91
C ASP A 224 11.10 -3.79 -14.23
N TYR A 225 11.25 -2.70 -13.50
CA TYR A 225 12.47 -2.38 -12.77
C TYR A 225 12.72 -3.34 -11.61
N ALA A 226 11.70 -3.62 -10.79
CA ALA A 226 11.79 -4.55 -9.68
C ALA A 226 12.15 -5.96 -10.18
N TRP A 227 11.45 -6.44 -11.23
CA TRP A 227 11.68 -7.74 -11.84
C TRP A 227 13.11 -7.92 -12.36
N LYS A 228 13.67 -6.88 -12.99
CA LYS A 228 15.04 -6.88 -13.51
C LYS A 228 16.08 -7.22 -12.43
N TYR A 229 15.90 -6.75 -11.20
CA TYR A 229 16.87 -6.92 -10.12
C TYR A 229 16.51 -8.06 -9.15
N ASN A 230 15.22 -8.38 -9.02
CA ASN A 230 14.76 -9.51 -8.22
C ASN A 230 13.54 -10.18 -8.92
N PRO A 231 13.72 -11.30 -9.64
CA PRO A 231 12.61 -12.03 -10.27
C PRO A 231 11.68 -12.74 -9.27
N HIS A 232 11.99 -12.68 -7.97
CA HIS A 232 11.12 -13.18 -6.89
C HIS A 232 10.36 -12.08 -6.16
N VAL A 233 10.51 -10.81 -6.57
CA VAL A 233 9.77 -9.69 -6.01
C VAL A 233 8.27 -9.87 -6.24
N ARG A 234 7.45 -9.42 -5.28
CA ARG A 234 6.03 -9.16 -5.50
C ARG A 234 5.75 -7.67 -5.57
N VAL A 235 5.02 -7.24 -6.59
CA VAL A 235 4.54 -5.87 -6.71
C VAL A 235 3.05 -5.86 -6.45
N MET A 236 2.61 -5.21 -5.38
CA MET A 236 1.25 -5.29 -4.90
C MET A 236 0.60 -3.91 -4.91
N LEU A 237 -0.60 -3.80 -5.50
CA LEU A 237 -1.29 -2.53 -5.73
C LEU A 237 -2.47 -2.37 -4.76
N GLN A 238 -2.40 -1.42 -3.82
CA GLN A 238 -3.56 -1.04 -3.03
C GLN A 238 -4.57 -0.28 -3.89
N LEU A 239 -5.75 -0.86 -4.06
CA LEU A 239 -6.89 -0.15 -4.63
C LEU A 239 -7.63 0.57 -3.48
N SER A 240 -7.35 1.86 -3.35
CA SER A 240 -7.86 2.71 -2.26
C SER A 240 -9.33 3.13 -2.47
N TRP A 241 -9.94 3.64 -1.40
CA TRP A 241 -11.29 4.22 -1.46
C TRP A 241 -11.28 5.61 -2.13
N PRO A 242 -12.44 6.08 -2.67
CA PRO A 242 -12.52 7.39 -3.31
C PRO A 242 -12.35 8.53 -2.30
N THR A 243 -11.97 9.70 -2.81
CA THR A 243 -11.95 10.94 -2.01
C THR A 243 -13.36 11.37 -1.62
N ASN A 244 -13.45 12.12 -0.52
CA ASN A 244 -14.70 12.61 0.06
C ASN A 244 -15.75 11.52 0.36
N PRO A 245 -15.34 10.34 0.88
CA PRO A 245 -16.19 9.15 0.92
C PRO A 245 -17.41 9.30 1.86
N ALA A 246 -17.33 10.15 2.89
CA ALA A 246 -18.41 10.38 3.84
C ALA A 246 -19.33 11.55 3.46
N SER A 247 -19.21 12.11 2.25
CA SER A 247 -20.05 13.24 1.84
C SER A 247 -21.50 12.82 1.65
N ALA A 248 -22.44 13.67 2.09
CA ALA A 248 -23.88 13.39 2.02
C ALA A 248 -24.40 13.15 0.59
N GLY A 249 -23.72 13.68 -0.44
CA GLY A 249 -24.09 13.51 -1.85
C GLY A 249 -23.50 12.27 -2.53
N VAL A 250 -22.81 11.38 -1.80
CA VAL A 250 -22.27 10.15 -2.41
C VAL A 250 -23.39 9.16 -2.68
N ASP A 251 -23.68 8.92 -3.95
CA ASP A 251 -24.48 7.78 -4.40
C ASP A 251 -23.60 6.52 -4.41
N TRP A 252 -23.86 5.62 -3.46
CA TRP A 252 -23.08 4.39 -3.29
C TRP A 252 -23.36 3.33 -4.37
N ASN A 253 -24.52 3.38 -5.05
CA ASN A 253 -24.80 2.50 -6.18
C ASN A 253 -23.99 2.95 -7.40
N GLN A 254 -23.96 4.25 -7.66
CA GLN A 254 -23.09 4.81 -8.70
C GLN A 254 -21.62 4.58 -8.38
N MET A 255 -21.22 4.76 -7.12
CA MET A 255 -19.84 4.52 -6.69
C MET A 255 -19.42 3.06 -6.89
N ALA A 256 -20.30 2.09 -6.60
CA ALA A 256 -20.02 0.68 -6.85
C ALA A 256 -19.75 0.39 -8.34
N LEU A 257 -20.47 1.04 -9.26
CA LEU A 257 -20.21 0.91 -10.70
C LEU A 257 -18.86 1.51 -11.11
N ILE A 258 -18.52 2.69 -10.59
CA ILE A 258 -17.22 3.34 -10.83
C ILE A 258 -16.07 2.45 -10.34
N LEU A 259 -16.20 1.92 -9.12
CA LEU A 259 -15.19 1.05 -8.52
C LEU A 259 -15.03 -0.26 -9.29
N LYS A 260 -16.12 -0.83 -9.81
CA LYS A 260 -16.05 -2.00 -10.70
C LYS A 260 -15.21 -1.71 -11.95
N GLY A 261 -15.42 -0.55 -12.58
CA GLY A 261 -14.63 -0.11 -13.74
C GLY A 261 -13.16 0.11 -13.38
N TYR A 262 -12.89 0.79 -12.26
CA TYR A 262 -11.55 1.04 -11.75
C TYR A 262 -10.77 -0.26 -11.46
N MET A 263 -11.39 -1.23 -10.78
CA MET A 263 -10.79 -2.54 -10.54
C MET A 263 -10.55 -3.31 -11.83
N ALA A 264 -11.47 -3.25 -12.80
CA ALA A 264 -11.28 -3.89 -14.11
C ALA A 264 -10.07 -3.31 -14.88
N LEU A 265 -9.84 -2.00 -14.77
CA LEU A 265 -8.65 -1.34 -15.34
C LEU A 265 -7.37 -1.80 -14.63
N ALA A 266 -7.39 -1.90 -13.30
CA ALA A 266 -6.27 -2.42 -12.52
C ALA A 266 -5.94 -3.86 -12.94
N ASP A 267 -6.95 -4.73 -13.00
CA ASP A 267 -6.80 -6.13 -13.37
C ASP A 267 -6.27 -6.29 -14.80
N ALA A 268 -6.75 -5.48 -15.74
CA ALA A 268 -6.25 -5.49 -17.12
C ALA A 268 -4.77 -5.11 -17.18
N GLN A 269 -4.35 -4.07 -16.44
CA GLN A 269 -2.96 -3.64 -16.38
C GLN A 269 -2.07 -4.70 -15.73
N VAL A 270 -2.48 -5.24 -14.57
CA VAL A 270 -1.76 -6.33 -13.89
C VAL A 270 -1.58 -7.54 -14.79
N LYS A 271 -2.64 -7.98 -15.49
CA LYS A 271 -2.56 -9.09 -16.44
C LYS A 271 -1.58 -8.81 -17.58
N ALA A 272 -1.59 -7.59 -18.13
CA ALA A 272 -0.66 -7.21 -19.19
C ALA A 272 0.80 -7.25 -18.70
N ILE A 273 1.07 -6.82 -17.46
CA ILE A 273 2.41 -6.89 -16.84
C ILE A 273 2.85 -8.34 -16.62
N ASN A 274 2.00 -9.16 -16.00
CA ASN A 274 2.34 -10.55 -15.73
C ASN A 274 2.54 -11.36 -17.03
N ALA A 275 1.71 -11.11 -18.06
CA ALA A 275 1.82 -11.79 -19.35
C ALA A 275 3.15 -11.50 -20.06
N ARG A 276 3.63 -10.25 -20.06
CA ARG A 276 4.91 -9.89 -20.71
C ARG A 276 6.13 -10.50 -20.01
N HIS A 277 6.06 -10.73 -18.70
CA HIS A 277 7.12 -11.36 -17.91
C HIS A 277 6.96 -12.88 -17.77
N LYS A 278 5.82 -13.43 -18.19
CA LYS A 278 5.46 -14.84 -18.03
C LYS A 278 5.52 -15.30 -16.56
N ALA A 279 5.09 -14.42 -15.65
CA ALA A 279 5.13 -14.65 -14.22
C ALA A 279 3.99 -13.93 -13.49
N ASP A 280 3.43 -14.56 -12.46
CA ASP A 280 2.41 -13.98 -11.59
C ASP A 280 3.06 -13.27 -10.39
N PHE A 281 3.61 -12.09 -10.63
CA PHE A 281 4.37 -11.33 -9.62
C PHE A 281 3.76 -9.97 -9.29
N VAL A 282 2.84 -9.47 -10.12
CA VAL A 282 2.04 -8.29 -9.84
C VAL A 282 0.62 -8.69 -9.43
N SER A 283 0.07 -8.07 -8.38
CA SER A 283 -1.30 -8.33 -7.92
C SER A 283 -1.97 -7.09 -7.31
N THR A 284 -3.29 -7.13 -7.14
CA THR A 284 -4.05 -6.09 -6.45
C THR A 284 -4.35 -6.50 -5.00
N VAL A 285 -4.50 -5.50 -4.14
CA VAL A 285 -5.04 -5.61 -2.77
C VAL A 285 -6.28 -4.71 -2.73
N PRO A 286 -7.50 -5.27 -2.85
CA PRO A 286 -8.72 -4.50 -3.06
C PRO A 286 -9.26 -3.91 -1.75
N VAL A 287 -8.46 -3.07 -1.10
CA VAL A 287 -8.79 -2.39 0.16
C VAL A 287 -10.13 -1.66 0.09
N VAL A 288 -10.46 -1.07 -1.06
CA VAL A 288 -11.74 -0.40 -1.27
C VAL A 288 -12.95 -1.30 -1.01
N LEU A 289 -12.87 -2.60 -1.33
CA LEU A 289 -13.94 -3.54 -1.04
C LEU A 289 -14.08 -3.80 0.47
N ALA A 290 -12.97 -3.80 1.21
CA ALA A 290 -12.99 -3.88 2.67
C ALA A 290 -13.62 -2.62 3.29
N VAL A 291 -13.37 -1.44 2.72
CA VAL A 291 -14.00 -0.18 3.16
C VAL A 291 -15.51 -0.18 2.87
N MET A 292 -15.93 -0.65 1.69
CA MET A 292 -17.35 -0.81 1.36
C MET A 292 -18.03 -1.80 2.30
N LYS A 293 -17.38 -2.94 2.58
CA LYS A 293 -17.89 -3.92 3.51
C LYS A 293 -17.99 -3.35 4.93
N LEU A 294 -16.96 -2.63 5.39
CA LEU A 294 -16.98 -1.94 6.68
C LEU A 294 -18.16 -0.96 6.78
N ARG A 295 -18.46 -0.22 5.70
CA ARG A 295 -19.64 0.66 5.67
C ARG A 295 -20.94 -0.11 5.90
N GLU A 296 -21.15 -1.23 5.23
CA GLU A 296 -22.32 -2.09 5.43
C GLU A 296 -22.44 -2.57 6.88
N GLU A 297 -21.32 -3.03 7.45
CA GLU A 297 -21.27 -3.53 8.82
C GLU A 297 -21.54 -2.44 9.86
N ILE A 298 -21.08 -1.20 9.63
CA ILE A 298 -21.40 -0.03 10.47
C ILE A 298 -22.89 0.29 10.40
N ILE A 299 -23.48 0.34 9.20
CA ILE A 299 -24.93 0.59 9.02
C ILE A 299 -25.77 -0.48 9.74
N ALA A 300 -25.29 -1.72 9.73
CA ALA A 300 -25.93 -2.82 10.44
C ALA A 300 -25.65 -2.86 11.95
N GLY A 301 -24.86 -1.93 12.50
CA GLY A 301 -24.52 -1.87 13.92
C GLY A 301 -23.59 -2.99 14.40
N ARG A 302 -22.85 -3.65 13.48
CA ARG A 302 -22.01 -4.82 13.78
C ARG A 302 -20.53 -4.50 14.01
N VAL A 303 -20.18 -3.22 14.10
CA VAL A 303 -18.80 -2.77 14.37
C VAL A 303 -18.75 -2.02 15.70
N PRO A 304 -18.36 -2.69 16.80
CA PRO A 304 -18.32 -2.05 18.12
C PRO A 304 -17.47 -0.79 18.11
N GLY A 305 -17.96 0.27 18.75
CA GLY A 305 -17.21 1.53 18.93
C GLY A 305 -17.23 2.50 17.75
N ILE A 306 -17.82 2.14 16.60
CA ILE A 306 -17.93 3.01 15.42
C ILE A 306 -19.41 3.22 15.11
N ARG A 307 -19.87 4.48 15.12
CA ARG A 307 -21.30 4.81 15.00
C ARG A 307 -21.68 5.23 13.59
N ALA A 308 -20.81 5.95 12.91
CA ALA A 308 -21.04 6.45 11.58
C ALA A 308 -19.84 6.16 10.67
N PHE A 309 -20.11 5.99 9.37
CA PHE A 309 -19.05 5.80 8.38
C PHE A 309 -18.06 6.97 8.33
N GLY A 310 -18.54 8.20 8.61
CA GLY A 310 -17.69 9.39 8.71
C GLY A 310 -16.65 9.32 9.85
N ASP A 311 -16.92 8.56 10.91
CA ASP A 311 -16.01 8.42 12.07
C ASP A 311 -14.70 7.70 11.71
N LEU A 312 -14.64 7.07 10.54
CA LEU A 312 -13.45 6.40 10.02
C LEU A 312 -12.38 7.35 9.51
N PHE A 313 -12.69 8.64 9.33
CA PHE A 313 -11.83 9.59 8.64
C PHE A 313 -11.43 10.76 9.54
N THR A 314 -10.18 11.22 9.40
CA THR A 314 -9.68 12.39 10.17
C THR A 314 -10.06 13.71 9.53
N ASP A 315 -10.47 13.70 8.25
CA ASP A 315 -10.90 14.87 7.51
C ASP A 315 -11.92 14.54 6.42
N LYS A 316 -12.38 15.59 5.72
CA LYS A 316 -13.33 15.45 4.62
C LYS A 316 -12.73 14.79 3.38
N LEU A 317 -11.43 14.92 3.14
CA LEU A 317 -10.80 14.30 1.97
C LEU A 317 -10.89 12.77 2.03
N GLY A 318 -10.87 12.22 3.24
CA GLY A 318 -10.96 10.79 3.49
C GLY A 318 -9.65 10.20 4.00
N HIS A 319 -8.79 10.99 4.65
CA HIS A 319 -7.63 10.45 5.35
C HIS A 319 -8.08 9.50 6.46
N ALA A 320 -7.43 8.34 6.55
CA ALA A 320 -7.83 7.28 7.47
C ALA A 320 -7.59 7.68 8.93
N GLY A 321 -8.61 7.50 9.76
CA GLY A 321 -8.47 7.45 11.20
C GLY A 321 -7.97 6.08 11.68
N PRO A 322 -7.65 5.92 12.98
CA PRO A 322 -6.98 4.73 13.51
C PRO A 322 -7.65 3.39 13.15
N ALA A 323 -8.98 3.32 13.22
CA ALA A 323 -9.72 2.11 12.87
C ALA A 323 -9.58 1.74 11.38
N LEU A 324 -9.67 2.73 10.49
CA LEU A 324 -9.49 2.48 9.07
C LEU A 324 -8.04 2.12 8.74
N GLU A 325 -7.05 2.77 9.36
CA GLU A 325 -5.64 2.38 9.21
C GLU A 325 -5.41 0.91 9.60
N ASN A 326 -6.03 0.45 10.70
CA ASN A 326 -5.95 -0.94 11.14
C ASN A 326 -6.59 -1.89 10.13
N LEU A 327 -7.81 -1.60 9.64
CA LEU A 327 -8.46 -2.41 8.60
C LEU A 327 -7.57 -2.58 7.36
N VAL A 328 -7.01 -1.47 6.87
CA VAL A 328 -6.13 -1.46 5.70
C VAL A 328 -4.88 -2.30 5.96
N THR A 329 -4.29 -2.19 7.16
CA THR A 329 -3.12 -2.98 7.54
C THR A 329 -3.46 -4.47 7.65
N PHE A 330 -4.64 -4.85 8.18
CA PHE A 330 -5.10 -6.24 8.19
C PHE A 330 -5.27 -6.80 6.78
N CYS A 331 -5.77 -6.00 5.83
CA CYS A 331 -5.86 -6.41 4.43
C CYS A 331 -4.47 -6.69 3.84
N TRP A 332 -3.50 -5.82 4.12
CA TRP A 332 -2.12 -6.00 3.68
C TRP A 332 -1.45 -7.22 4.31
N TYR A 333 -1.61 -7.43 5.62
CA TYR A 333 -1.13 -8.63 6.30
C TYR A 333 -1.72 -9.89 5.64
N ALA A 334 -3.05 -9.91 5.43
CA ALA A 334 -3.73 -11.04 4.83
C ALA A 334 -3.24 -11.31 3.40
N ALA A 335 -3.01 -10.27 2.60
CA ALA A 335 -2.56 -10.39 1.22
C ALA A 335 -1.10 -10.85 1.12
N ILE A 336 -0.21 -10.29 1.96
CA ILE A 336 1.22 -10.62 1.97
C ILE A 336 1.45 -12.04 2.48
N TYR A 337 0.87 -12.37 3.63
CA TYR A 337 1.14 -13.61 4.34
C TYR A 337 0.17 -14.73 4.04
N LYS A 338 -0.94 -14.45 3.34
CA LYS A 338 -1.96 -15.44 3.01
C LYS A 338 -2.51 -16.13 4.27
N ARG A 339 -2.66 -15.35 5.35
CA ARG A 339 -3.13 -15.77 6.67
C ARG A 339 -4.28 -14.88 7.12
N SER A 340 -5.21 -15.47 7.87
CA SER A 340 -6.23 -14.67 8.55
C SER A 340 -5.56 -13.76 9.59
N PRO A 341 -5.92 -12.46 9.63
CA PRO A 341 -5.52 -11.56 10.71
C PRO A 341 -6.35 -11.76 11.98
N GLU A 342 -7.38 -12.62 11.97
CA GLU A 342 -8.24 -12.87 13.12
C GLU A 342 -7.45 -13.39 14.32
N GLY A 343 -7.63 -12.73 15.47
CA GLY A 343 -6.98 -13.09 16.73
C GLY A 343 -5.65 -12.38 16.99
N LEU A 344 -5.11 -11.64 16.02
CA LEU A 344 -3.95 -10.77 16.23
C LEU A 344 -4.34 -9.57 17.12
N LYS A 345 -3.45 -9.15 18.01
CA LYS A 345 -3.65 -8.13 19.04
C LYS A 345 -2.65 -7.00 18.98
N ALA A 346 -1.64 -7.07 18.10
CA ALA A 346 -0.57 -6.07 17.99
C ALA A 346 -1.08 -4.67 17.63
N LEU A 347 -2.31 -4.56 17.11
CA LEU A 347 -2.97 -3.29 16.82
C LEU A 347 -4.08 -2.93 17.81
N ASP A 348 -4.29 -3.71 18.87
CA ASP A 348 -5.25 -3.37 19.93
C ASP A 348 -4.75 -2.20 20.77
N ALA A 349 -5.65 -1.55 21.49
CA ALA A 349 -5.29 -0.55 22.48
C ALA A 349 -4.41 -1.17 23.59
N PRO A 350 -3.36 -0.46 24.05
CA PRO A 350 -3.02 0.92 23.73
C PRO A 350 -2.06 1.11 22.53
N ALA A 351 -1.64 0.03 21.84
CA ALA A 351 -0.72 0.13 20.70
C ALA A 351 -1.33 0.97 19.56
N THR A 352 -2.64 0.90 19.40
CA THR A 352 -3.43 1.90 18.66
C THR A 352 -4.56 2.46 19.54
N GLN A 353 -5.30 3.44 19.05
CA GLN A 353 -6.48 3.96 19.77
C GLN A 353 -7.72 3.06 19.63
N VAL A 354 -7.60 1.89 18.98
CA VAL A 354 -8.72 1.02 18.60
C VAL A 354 -8.85 -0.12 19.60
N LYS A 355 -10.05 -0.33 20.13
CA LYS A 355 -10.34 -1.41 21.09
C LYS A 355 -10.29 -2.78 20.43
N ALA A 356 -10.00 -3.82 21.22
CA ALA A 356 -9.88 -5.19 20.74
C ALA A 356 -11.15 -5.71 20.04
N GLU A 357 -12.34 -5.37 20.55
CA GLU A 357 -13.60 -5.82 19.95
C GLU A 357 -13.86 -5.15 18.59
N THR A 358 -13.44 -3.90 18.44
CA THR A 358 -13.47 -3.19 17.15
C THR A 358 -12.49 -3.87 16.18
N ASN A 359 -11.24 -4.10 16.59
CA ASN A 359 -10.25 -4.77 15.74
C ASN A 359 -10.68 -6.18 15.33
N ALA A 360 -11.31 -6.95 16.22
CA ALA A 360 -11.83 -8.27 15.90
C ALA A 360 -12.88 -8.22 14.76
N ALA A 361 -13.74 -7.19 14.73
CA ALA A 361 -14.66 -6.98 13.62
C ALA A 361 -13.91 -6.59 12.33
N LEU A 362 -12.92 -5.71 12.42
CA LEU A 362 -12.11 -5.28 11.27
C LEU A 362 -11.30 -6.43 10.66
N GLN A 363 -10.75 -7.33 11.47
CA GLN A 363 -10.03 -8.53 11.04
C GLN A 363 -10.92 -9.46 10.20
N LYS A 364 -12.15 -9.71 10.66
CA LYS A 364 -13.14 -10.50 9.94
C LYS A 364 -13.49 -9.87 8.59
N ILE A 365 -13.68 -8.56 8.55
CA ILE A 365 -13.94 -7.82 7.31
C ILE A 365 -12.76 -7.96 6.35
N ALA A 366 -11.54 -7.72 6.82
CA ALA A 366 -10.33 -7.86 6.01
C ALA A 366 -10.19 -9.29 5.45
N TRP A 367 -10.38 -10.30 6.29
CA TRP A 367 -10.27 -11.70 5.86
C TRP A 367 -11.34 -12.10 4.85
N ALA A 368 -12.59 -11.71 5.08
CA ALA A 368 -13.70 -12.00 4.18
C ALA A 368 -13.50 -11.40 2.77
N VAL A 369 -12.83 -10.25 2.69
CA VAL A 369 -12.56 -9.57 1.41
C VAL A 369 -11.28 -10.08 0.73
N ILE A 370 -10.22 -10.35 1.49
CA ILE A 370 -8.92 -10.71 0.91
C ILE A 370 -8.80 -12.21 0.63
N SER A 371 -9.33 -13.08 1.48
CA SER A 371 -9.19 -14.53 1.29
C SER A 371 -9.68 -15.04 -0.08
N PRO A 372 -10.77 -14.53 -0.68
CA PRO A 372 -11.22 -14.98 -2.01
C PRO A 372 -10.30 -14.52 -3.16
N THR A 373 -9.44 -13.53 -2.92
CA THR A 373 -8.51 -13.02 -3.95
C THR A 373 -7.13 -13.70 -3.88
N LEU A 374 -6.90 -14.53 -2.87
CA LEU A 374 -5.66 -15.28 -2.75
C LEU A 374 -5.64 -16.40 -3.82
N PRO A 375 -4.48 -16.67 -4.44
CA PRO A 375 -4.36 -17.81 -5.33
C PRO A 375 -4.72 -19.09 -4.57
N ALA A 376 -5.40 -20.02 -5.27
CA ALA A 376 -5.74 -21.31 -4.70
C ALA A 376 -4.48 -21.98 -4.12
N ALA A 377 -4.61 -22.60 -2.95
CA ALA A 377 -3.51 -23.37 -2.38
C ALA A 377 -3.04 -24.41 -3.42
N PRO A 378 -1.72 -24.58 -3.61
CA PRO A 378 -1.24 -25.65 -4.48
C PRO A 378 -1.86 -26.96 -4.04
N ALA A 379 -2.39 -27.73 -5.00
CA ALA A 379 -2.98 -29.03 -4.72
C ALA A 379 -1.99 -29.85 -3.89
N LYS A 380 -2.47 -30.45 -2.80
CA LYS A 380 -1.65 -31.32 -1.95
C LYS A 380 -1.03 -32.39 -2.86
N PRO A 381 0.29 -32.64 -2.82
CA PRO A 381 0.89 -33.68 -3.62
C PRO A 381 0.14 -34.98 -3.34
N THR A 382 -0.49 -35.54 -4.37
CA THR A 382 -1.07 -36.88 -4.29
C THR A 382 0.06 -37.80 -3.84
N ALA A 383 -0.15 -38.49 -2.72
CA ALA A 383 0.84 -39.42 -2.18
C ALA A 383 1.26 -40.35 -3.32
N ALA A 384 2.53 -40.29 -3.70
CA ALA A 384 3.09 -41.16 -4.70
C ALA A 384 2.82 -42.60 -4.23
N THR A 385 2.04 -43.33 -5.03
CA THR A 385 1.80 -44.75 -4.83
C THR A 385 3.16 -45.42 -4.74
N SER A 386 3.47 -46.03 -3.59
CA SER A 386 4.73 -46.73 -3.39
C SER A 386 4.91 -47.76 -4.52
N PRO A 387 6.10 -47.84 -5.15
CA PRO A 387 6.33 -48.83 -6.18
C PRO A 387 6.15 -50.23 -5.59
N THR A 388 5.32 -51.03 -6.23
CA THR A 388 5.13 -52.45 -5.93
C THR A 388 6.50 -53.15 -5.93
N PRO A 389 6.85 -53.93 -4.90
CA PRO A 389 8.11 -54.65 -4.89
C PRO A 389 8.12 -55.68 -6.03
N MET A 390 9.10 -55.55 -6.92
CA MET A 390 9.37 -56.52 -7.98
C MET A 390 9.66 -57.89 -7.34
N ALA A 391 8.85 -58.88 -7.68
CA ALA A 391 9.08 -60.26 -7.28
C ALA A 391 10.42 -60.74 -7.86
N ALA A 392 11.31 -61.20 -6.97
CA ALA A 392 12.53 -61.89 -7.36
C ALA A 392 12.17 -63.25 -7.96
N HIS A 393 12.38 -63.42 -9.27
CA HIS A 393 12.42 -64.74 -9.88
C HIS A 393 13.76 -65.41 -9.54
N ARG A 394 13.66 -66.62 -8.98
CA ARG A 394 14.75 -67.60 -8.85
C ARG A 394 15.04 -68.27 -10.18
#